data_AF-A0A2V7S6B2-F1
#
_entry.id   AF-A0A2V7S6B2-F1
#
_cell.length_a   1.000
_cell.length_b   1.000
_cell.length_c   1.000
_cell.angle_alpha   90.00
_cell.angle_beta   90.00
_cell.angle_gamma   90.00
#
_symmetry.space_group_name_H-M   'P 1'
#
loop_
_entity.id
_entity.type
_entity.pdbx_description
1 polymer ?
#
loop_
_entity_poly.entity_id
_entity_poly.type
_entity_poly.pdbx_seq_one_letter_code
_entity_poly.pdbx_strand_id
1 'polypeptide(L)'
;MTKLAHLPLVLGALLLGSCRDPNVPDLNNPLIDDLEKNPTAARVATAAQGLLVGARTNIAEFNGYVSELGVFGRESYIFDPGDNRFETELLGPGPLDPAGPRFGGNLWVARFSNIRAANIVLNALDNSALTDMVAADKEATRGFVQTIQALDFLEVINTRDTIGAPIAVNQPRGSPPAPIQP
;
A
#
# COMPACT_ATOMS: atom_id res chain seq x y z
N MET A 1 -51.74 -22.83 31.28
CA MET A 1 -50.27 -22.91 31.47
C MET A 1 -49.63 -23.68 30.30
N THR A 2 -49.81 -23.24 29.04
CA THR A 2 -49.37 -24.00 27.85
C THR A 2 -48.55 -23.19 26.84
N LYS A 3 -48.34 -21.88 27.05
CA LYS A 3 -47.65 -21.02 26.07
C LYS A 3 -46.11 -21.03 26.16
N LEU A 4 -45.50 -21.56 27.23
CA LEU A 4 -44.04 -21.58 27.39
C LEU A 4 -43.34 -22.88 26.93
N ALA A 5 -44.08 -23.97 26.71
CA ALA A 5 -43.48 -25.27 26.38
C ALA A 5 -42.84 -25.34 24.97
N HIS A 6 -43.23 -24.44 24.07
CA HIS A 6 -42.71 -24.39 22.69
C HIS A 6 -41.55 -23.40 22.52
N LEU A 7 -41.28 -22.56 23.52
CA LEU A 7 -40.22 -21.56 23.47
C LEU A 7 -38.81 -22.16 23.30
N PRO A 8 -38.40 -23.23 24.01
CA PRO A 8 -37.07 -23.81 23.82
C PRO A 8 -36.90 -24.50 22.47
N LEU A 9 -37.98 -25.05 21.90
CA LEU A 9 -37.97 -25.70 20.59
C LEU A 9 -37.82 -24.68 19.46
N VAL A 10 -38.54 -23.56 19.56
CA VAL A 10 -38.46 -22.45 18.59
C VAL A 10 -37.08 -21.79 18.66
N LEU A 11 -36.54 -21.59 19.86
CA LEU A 11 -35.21 -20.99 20.05
C LEU A 11 -34.08 -21.91 19.54
N GLY A 12 -34.21 -23.23 19.74
CA GLY A 12 -33.28 -24.22 19.17
C GLY A 12 -33.30 -24.27 17.64
N ALA A 13 -34.49 -24.15 17.02
CA ALA A 13 -34.63 -24.10 15.57
C ALA A 13 -34.04 -22.83 14.92
N LEU A 14 -34.09 -21.70 15.63
CA LEU A 14 -33.48 -20.43 15.20
C LEU A 14 -31.93 -20.48 15.21
N LEU A 15 -31.33 -21.22 16.15
CA LEU A 15 -29.87 -21.37 16.25
C LEU A 15 -29.29 -22.22 15.11
N LEU A 16 -30.02 -23.24 14.66
CA LEU A 16 -29.61 -24.12 13.55
C LEU A 16 -29.67 -23.45 12.15
N GLY A 17 -30.35 -22.29 12.04
CA GLY A 17 -30.45 -21.53 10.79
C GLY A 17 -29.41 -20.42 10.60
N SER A 18 -28.63 -20.08 11.64
CA SER A 18 -27.79 -18.87 11.64
C SER A 18 -26.36 -19.05 11.12
N CYS A 19 -25.86 -20.29 11.01
CA CYS A 19 -24.55 -20.58 10.41
C CYS A 19 -24.75 -21.32 9.09
N ARG A 20 -24.99 -20.59 8.00
CA ARG A 20 -25.17 -21.17 6.65
C ARG A 20 -23.90 -21.16 5.78
N ASP A 21 -22.89 -20.38 6.14
CA ASP A 21 -21.62 -20.37 5.40
C ASP A 21 -20.43 -20.06 6.33
N PRO A 22 -19.50 -21.01 6.57
CA PRO A 22 -18.27 -20.75 7.30
C PRO A 22 -17.24 -19.97 6.45
N ASN A 23 -17.44 -19.85 5.13
CA ASN A 23 -16.62 -19.00 4.29
C ASN A 23 -17.12 -17.56 4.37
N VAL A 24 -16.63 -16.82 5.36
CA VAL A 24 -16.66 -15.36 5.29
C VAL A 24 -15.50 -14.94 4.39
N PRO A 25 -15.75 -14.47 3.15
CA PRO A 25 -14.68 -13.94 2.31
C PRO A 25 -14.05 -12.73 2.99
N ASP A 26 -12.76 -12.50 2.77
CA ASP A 26 -12.11 -11.28 3.22
C ASP A 26 -12.67 -10.09 2.44
N LEU A 27 -13.62 -9.39 3.05
CA LEU A 27 -14.24 -8.19 2.48
C LEU A 27 -13.33 -6.97 2.57
N ASN A 28 -12.29 -7.02 3.40
CA ASN A 28 -11.39 -5.90 3.66
C ASN A 28 -10.15 -5.92 2.74
N ASN A 29 -9.85 -7.06 2.14
CA ASN A 29 -8.76 -7.23 1.19
C ASN A 29 -9.28 -8.02 -0.03
N PRO A 30 -9.83 -7.34 -1.07
CA PRO A 30 -10.15 -8.03 -2.31
C PRO A 30 -8.90 -8.78 -2.76
N LEU A 31 -9.01 -10.11 -2.83
CA LEU A 31 -7.86 -11.00 -3.00
C LEU A 31 -7.03 -10.49 -4.18
N ILE A 32 -5.75 -10.17 -3.96
CA ILE A 32 -4.81 -9.80 -5.03
C ILE A 32 -4.87 -10.86 -6.14
N ASP A 33 -5.01 -12.12 -5.75
CA ASP A 33 -5.21 -13.26 -6.64
C ASP A 33 -6.43 -13.12 -7.57
N ASP A 34 -7.52 -12.50 -7.12
CA ASP A 34 -8.71 -12.26 -7.92
C ASP A 34 -8.46 -11.19 -8.99
N LEU A 35 -7.71 -10.14 -8.65
CA LEU A 35 -7.30 -9.11 -9.60
C LEU A 35 -6.27 -9.67 -10.61
N GLU A 36 -5.38 -10.56 -10.17
CA GLU A 36 -4.37 -11.19 -11.04
C GLU A 36 -4.98 -12.26 -11.97
N LYS A 37 -5.95 -13.06 -11.50
CA LYS A 37 -6.52 -14.19 -12.26
C LYS A 37 -7.78 -13.84 -13.02
N ASN A 38 -8.69 -13.06 -12.41
CA ASN A 38 -10.02 -12.76 -12.93
C ASN A 38 -10.34 -11.25 -12.78
N PRO A 39 -9.56 -10.36 -13.43
CA PRO A 39 -9.80 -8.92 -13.36
C PRO A 39 -11.13 -8.54 -13.99
N THR A 40 -11.78 -7.55 -13.38
CA THR A 40 -12.95 -6.85 -13.93
C THR A 40 -12.70 -5.34 -13.89
N ALA A 41 -13.41 -4.57 -14.71
CA ALA A 41 -13.27 -3.11 -14.72
C ALA A 41 -13.48 -2.50 -13.31
N ALA A 42 -14.45 -3.01 -12.54
CA ALA A 42 -14.72 -2.56 -11.19
C ALA A 42 -13.57 -2.87 -10.20
N ARG A 43 -12.96 -4.05 -10.31
CA ARG A 43 -11.82 -4.45 -9.46
C ARG A 43 -10.59 -3.61 -9.78
N VAL A 44 -10.30 -3.40 -11.06
CA VAL A 44 -9.20 -2.53 -11.52
C VAL A 44 -9.40 -1.10 -11.01
N ALA A 45 -10.60 -0.54 -11.14
CA ALA A 45 -10.91 0.81 -10.65
C ALA A 45 -10.72 0.94 -9.12
N THR A 46 -11.17 -0.06 -8.37
CA THR A 46 -11.01 -0.10 -6.90
C THR A 46 -9.55 -0.17 -6.48
N ALA A 47 -8.77 -1.03 -7.15
CA ALA A 47 -7.34 -1.18 -6.89
C ALA A 47 -6.56 0.09 -7.27
N ALA A 48 -6.89 0.72 -8.40
CA ALA A 48 -6.31 2.00 -8.79
C ALA A 48 -6.60 3.10 -7.75
N GLN A 49 -7.84 3.20 -7.25
CA GLN A 49 -8.17 4.13 -6.17
C GLN A 49 -7.37 3.86 -4.90
N GLY A 50 -7.11 2.59 -4.58
CA GLY A 50 -6.27 2.17 -3.44
C GLY A 50 -4.85 2.73 -3.48
N LEU A 51 -4.31 3.03 -4.67
CA LEU A 51 -2.99 3.66 -4.81
C LEU A 51 -2.90 5.03 -4.14
N LEU A 52 -4.03 5.75 -4.02
CA LEU A 52 -4.07 7.03 -3.31
C LEU A 52 -3.97 6.86 -1.79
N VAL A 53 -4.35 5.70 -1.25
CA VAL A 53 -4.15 5.38 0.17
C VAL A 53 -2.66 5.09 0.41
N GLY A 54 -2.06 4.24 -0.42
CA GLY A 54 -0.63 3.95 -0.35
C GLY A 54 0.24 5.19 -0.51
N ALA A 55 -0.09 6.06 -1.46
CA ALA A 55 0.63 7.31 -1.71
C ALA A 55 0.61 8.28 -0.50
N ARG A 56 -0.41 8.23 0.36
CA ARG A 56 -0.51 9.11 1.54
C ARG A 56 0.16 8.55 2.79
N THR A 57 0.38 7.23 2.84
CA THR A 57 1.07 6.58 3.95
C THR A 57 2.48 7.15 4.08
N ASN A 58 2.96 7.47 5.28
CA ASN A 58 4.33 7.94 5.54
C ASN A 58 4.67 9.30 4.91
N ILE A 59 3.67 10.14 4.64
CA ILE A 59 3.83 11.52 4.13
C ILE A 59 3.72 12.56 5.24
N ALA A 60 2.61 12.57 5.99
CA ALA A 60 2.24 13.64 6.92
C ALA A 60 2.51 13.29 8.40
N GLU A 61 2.96 12.08 8.68
CA GLU A 61 3.38 11.65 10.00
C GLU A 61 4.55 12.51 10.52
N PHE A 62 4.78 12.50 11.83
CA PHE A 62 5.84 13.29 12.47
C PHE A 62 7.25 12.95 11.94
N ASN A 63 7.47 11.72 11.50
CA ASN A 63 8.65 11.25 10.78
C ASN A 63 8.28 10.88 9.32
N GLY A 64 7.26 11.52 8.76
CA GLY A 64 6.88 11.35 7.36
C GLY A 64 7.74 12.20 6.43
N TYR A 65 7.55 11.98 5.13
CA TYR A 65 8.27 12.66 4.06
C TYR A 65 8.35 14.19 4.24
N VAL A 66 7.22 14.83 4.55
CA VAL A 66 7.14 16.29 4.71
C VAL A 66 7.93 16.76 5.93
N SER A 67 7.83 16.04 7.04
CA SER A 67 8.43 16.43 8.30
C SER A 67 9.95 16.26 8.27
N GLU A 68 10.45 15.11 7.82
CA GLU A 68 11.89 14.83 7.74
C GLU A 68 12.60 15.75 6.73
N LEU A 69 12.04 15.92 5.53
CA LEU A 69 12.64 16.82 4.53
C LEU A 69 12.55 18.28 4.96
N GLY A 70 11.50 18.67 5.69
CA GLY A 70 11.41 20.00 6.31
C GLY A 70 12.53 20.24 7.33
N VAL A 71 12.92 19.23 8.10
CA VAL A 71 14.05 19.33 9.04
C VAL A 71 15.37 19.48 8.27
N PHE A 72 15.61 18.67 7.24
CA PHE A 72 16.80 18.80 6.38
C PHE A 72 16.86 20.15 5.66
N GLY A 73 15.72 20.65 5.16
CA GLY A 73 15.57 21.95 4.53
C GLY A 73 15.63 23.14 5.48
N ARG A 74 15.65 22.89 6.81
CA ARG A 74 15.59 23.91 7.88
C ARG A 74 14.30 24.74 7.87
N GLU A 75 13.20 24.13 7.45
CA GLU A 75 11.86 24.73 7.37
C GLU A 75 10.94 24.25 8.52
N SER A 76 11.26 23.11 9.13
CA SER A 76 10.57 22.57 10.29
C SER A 76 11.55 22.08 11.36
N TYR A 77 11.03 21.89 12.56
CA TYR A 77 11.76 21.31 13.68
C TYR A 77 10.78 20.52 14.55
N ILE A 78 11.20 19.34 15.02
CA ILE A 78 10.36 18.46 15.83
C ILE A 78 10.94 18.41 17.25
N PHE A 79 10.20 18.94 18.22
CA PHE A 79 10.56 18.88 19.63
C PHE A 79 9.83 17.71 20.30
N ASP A 80 10.49 16.55 20.41
CA ASP A 80 10.00 15.40 21.16
C ASP A 80 10.94 15.09 22.34
N PRO A 81 10.54 15.35 23.60
CA PRO A 81 11.37 15.03 24.76
C PRO A 81 11.57 13.51 24.95
N GLY A 82 10.75 12.67 24.31
CA GLY A 82 10.86 11.21 24.34
C GLY A 82 11.80 10.62 23.30
N ASP A 83 12.20 11.37 22.28
CA ASP A 83 13.08 10.90 21.21
C ASP A 83 13.97 12.05 20.69
N ASN A 84 15.17 12.17 21.25
CA ASN A 84 16.10 13.25 20.87
C ASN A 84 16.71 13.08 19.47
N ARG A 85 16.46 11.96 18.76
CA ARG A 85 17.04 11.67 17.45
C ARG A 85 16.53 12.59 16.34
N PHE A 86 15.37 13.22 16.51
CA PHE A 86 14.94 14.30 15.61
C PHE A 86 15.94 15.45 15.53
N GLU A 87 16.75 15.64 16.57
CA GLU A 87 17.80 16.67 16.62
C GLU A 87 19.16 16.03 16.39
N THR A 88 19.49 14.97 17.14
CA THR A 88 20.84 14.40 17.14
C THR A 88 21.17 13.62 15.89
N GLU A 89 20.16 13.09 15.19
CA GLU A 89 20.32 12.30 13.97
C GLU A 89 19.99 13.13 12.71
N LEU A 90 18.77 13.67 12.60
CA LEU A 90 18.36 14.42 11.39
C LEU A 90 19.15 15.73 11.19
N LEU A 91 19.59 16.38 12.27
CA LEU A 91 20.45 17.57 12.20
C LEU A 91 21.91 17.27 12.58
N GLY A 92 22.22 15.99 12.80
CA GLY A 92 23.55 15.52 13.16
C GLY A 92 24.54 15.65 12.00
N PRO A 93 25.86 15.69 12.30
CA PRO A 93 26.90 15.77 11.26
C PRO A 93 27.21 14.42 10.57
N GLY A 94 26.63 13.32 11.04
CA GLY A 94 26.90 11.96 10.56
C GLY A 94 25.83 11.43 9.60
N PRO A 95 26.06 10.27 8.96
CA PRO A 95 25.00 9.59 8.23
C PRO A 95 23.88 9.18 9.18
N LEU A 96 22.64 9.17 8.67
CA LEU A 96 21.49 8.65 9.41
C LEU A 96 21.71 7.18 9.75
N ASP A 97 21.16 6.72 10.87
CA ASP A 97 21.19 5.32 11.24
C ASP A 97 20.36 4.54 10.20
N PRO A 98 20.98 3.63 9.42
CA PRO A 98 20.25 2.83 8.46
C PRO A 98 19.34 1.80 9.14
N ALA A 99 19.51 1.58 10.46
CA ALA A 99 18.72 0.62 11.21
C ALA A 99 17.34 1.18 11.59
N GLY A 100 16.33 0.34 11.40
CA GLY A 100 14.98 0.62 11.84
C GLY A 100 14.22 1.61 10.95
N PRO A 101 12.88 1.67 11.09
CA PRO A 101 12.03 2.36 10.13
C PRO A 101 11.83 3.85 10.44
N ARG A 102 12.55 4.42 11.42
CA ARG A 102 12.22 5.76 11.94
C ARG A 102 12.87 6.92 11.18
N PHE A 103 14.13 6.78 10.74
CA PHE A 103 14.90 7.85 10.08
C PHE A 103 15.67 7.30 8.87
N GLY A 104 16.94 6.90 8.99
CA GLY A 104 17.75 6.47 7.84
C GLY A 104 17.19 5.25 7.07
N GLY A 105 16.48 4.35 7.74
CA GLY A 105 15.73 3.24 7.11
C GLY A 105 14.27 3.56 6.72
N ASN A 106 13.80 4.79 6.91
CA ASN A 106 12.41 5.22 6.67
C ASN A 106 12.13 5.53 5.18
N LEU A 107 10.90 5.89 4.80
CA LEU A 107 10.55 6.39 3.45
C LEU A 107 10.82 5.39 2.29
N TRP A 108 10.96 4.10 2.60
CA TRP A 108 11.23 3.03 1.61
C TRP A 108 10.04 2.08 1.46
N VAL A 109 9.64 1.45 2.57
CA VAL A 109 8.68 0.34 2.56
C VAL A 109 7.31 0.75 2.03
N ALA A 110 6.81 1.92 2.42
CA ALA A 110 5.52 2.42 1.95
C ALA A 110 5.50 2.64 0.43
N ARG A 111 6.56 3.25 -0.12
CA ARG A 111 6.72 3.51 -1.57
C ARG A 111 6.80 2.21 -2.36
N PHE A 112 7.66 1.27 -1.96
CA PHE A 112 7.76 -0.01 -2.68
C PHE A 112 6.51 -0.88 -2.53
N SER A 113 5.77 -0.75 -1.44
CA SER A 113 4.46 -1.41 -1.30
C SER A 113 3.44 -0.83 -2.30
N ASN A 114 3.40 0.49 -2.47
CA ASN A 114 2.49 1.14 -3.42
C ASN A 114 2.92 0.93 -4.88
N ILE A 115 4.23 0.94 -5.18
CA ILE A 115 4.79 0.58 -6.49
C ILE A 115 4.40 -0.87 -6.86
N ARG A 116 4.44 -1.80 -5.89
CA ARG A 116 3.98 -3.17 -6.12
C ARG A 116 2.49 -3.22 -6.40
N ALA A 117 1.67 -2.48 -5.67
CA ALA A 117 0.23 -2.37 -5.94
C ALA A 117 -0.02 -1.82 -7.36
N ALA A 118 0.71 -0.78 -7.77
CA ALA A 118 0.64 -0.23 -9.11
C ALA A 118 1.00 -1.27 -10.18
N ASN A 119 2.06 -2.04 -9.99
CA ASN A 119 2.45 -3.13 -10.89
C ASN A 119 1.35 -4.19 -11.03
N ILE A 120 0.69 -4.57 -9.92
CA ILE A 120 -0.44 -5.50 -9.96
C ILE A 120 -1.58 -4.95 -10.83
N VAL A 121 -1.90 -3.65 -10.69
CA VAL A 121 -2.94 -3.00 -11.53
C VAL A 121 -2.52 -2.98 -13.00
N LEU A 122 -1.26 -2.63 -13.31
CA LEU A 122 -0.74 -2.63 -14.68
C LEU A 122 -0.82 -4.02 -15.31
N ASN A 123 -0.41 -5.06 -14.58
CA ASN A 123 -0.50 -6.45 -15.03
C ASN A 123 -1.96 -6.88 -15.25
N ALA A 124 -2.90 -6.40 -14.42
CA ALA A 124 -4.33 -6.66 -14.58
C ALA A 124 -4.92 -5.98 -15.83
N LEU A 125 -4.45 -4.79 -16.20
CA LEU A 125 -4.86 -4.11 -17.44
C LEU A 125 -4.48 -4.90 -18.70
N ASP A 126 -3.30 -5.55 -18.65
CA ASP A 126 -2.73 -6.35 -19.73
C ASP A 126 -3.24 -7.80 -19.75
N ASN A 127 -4.00 -8.21 -18.74
CA ASN A 127 -4.57 -9.54 -18.67
C ASN A 127 -5.72 -9.71 -19.70
N SER A 128 -5.64 -10.76 -20.51
CA SER A 128 -6.64 -11.09 -21.54
C SER A 128 -8.04 -11.43 -20.98
N ALA A 129 -8.13 -11.82 -19.71
CA ALA A 129 -9.41 -12.05 -19.02
C ALA A 129 -10.18 -10.73 -18.76
N LEU A 130 -9.50 -9.57 -18.75
CA LEU A 130 -10.13 -8.26 -18.61
C LEU A 130 -10.83 -7.85 -19.92
N THR A 131 -12.08 -8.27 -20.05
CA THR A 131 -12.90 -8.12 -21.26
C THR A 131 -13.99 -7.05 -21.12
N ASP A 132 -14.32 -6.64 -19.90
CA ASP A 132 -15.39 -5.68 -19.57
C ASP A 132 -14.91 -4.21 -19.48
N MET A 133 -13.75 -3.90 -20.05
CA MET A 133 -13.13 -2.57 -20.03
C MET A 133 -12.67 -2.16 -21.43
N VAL A 134 -13.11 -0.99 -21.90
CA VAL A 134 -12.75 -0.48 -23.24
C VAL A 134 -11.31 0.03 -23.29
N ALA A 135 -10.72 0.06 -24.49
CA ALA A 135 -9.32 0.45 -24.68
C ALA A 135 -8.99 1.86 -24.14
N ALA A 136 -9.89 2.83 -24.32
CA ALA A 136 -9.71 4.19 -23.81
C ALA A 136 -9.60 4.23 -22.28
N ASP A 137 -10.46 3.47 -21.58
CA ASP A 137 -10.43 3.40 -20.12
C ASP A 137 -9.19 2.68 -19.61
N LYS A 138 -8.72 1.65 -20.34
CA LYS A 138 -7.47 0.94 -20.00
C LYS A 138 -6.28 1.91 -20.03
N GLU A 139 -6.17 2.71 -21.08
CA GLU A 139 -5.07 3.69 -21.21
C GLU A 139 -5.19 4.86 -20.24
N ALA A 140 -6.41 5.35 -19.95
CA ALA A 140 -6.64 6.33 -18.90
C ALA A 140 -6.18 5.82 -17.53
N THR A 141 -6.54 4.57 -17.21
CA THR A 141 -6.13 3.91 -15.96
C THR A 141 -4.62 3.69 -15.92
N ARG A 142 -4.02 3.25 -17.04
CA ARG A 142 -2.56 3.07 -17.16
C ARG A 142 -1.82 4.36 -16.86
N GLY A 143 -2.24 5.48 -17.47
CA GLY A 143 -1.64 6.80 -17.24
C GLY A 143 -1.74 7.25 -15.78
N PHE A 144 -2.91 7.07 -15.15
CA PHE A 144 -3.09 7.36 -13.73
C PHE A 144 -2.15 6.51 -12.86
N VAL A 145 -2.13 5.20 -13.05
CA VAL A 145 -1.32 4.27 -12.26
C VAL A 145 0.17 4.55 -12.42
N GLN A 146 0.63 4.78 -13.65
CA GLN A 146 2.03 5.13 -13.92
C GLN A 146 2.42 6.48 -13.30
N THR A 147 1.50 7.44 -13.25
CA THR A 147 1.76 8.74 -12.60
C THR A 147 1.98 8.57 -11.09
N ILE A 148 1.12 7.79 -10.42
CA ILE A 148 1.29 7.51 -8.98
C ILE A 148 2.58 6.70 -8.73
N GLN A 149 2.85 5.70 -9.56
CA GLN A 149 4.08 4.91 -9.47
C GLN A 149 5.34 5.78 -9.66
N ALA A 150 5.32 6.71 -10.61
CA ALA A 150 6.41 7.65 -10.84
C ALA A 150 6.62 8.58 -9.64
N LEU A 151 5.53 9.04 -9.00
CA LEU A 151 5.61 9.82 -7.77
C LEU A 151 6.27 9.01 -6.64
N ASP A 152 5.85 7.76 -6.43
CA ASP A 152 6.46 6.90 -5.40
C ASP A 152 7.97 6.69 -5.66
N PHE A 153 8.38 6.49 -6.92
CA PHE A 153 9.81 6.39 -7.27
C PHE A 153 10.55 7.71 -7.02
N LEU A 154 9.95 8.85 -7.38
CA LEU A 154 10.55 10.16 -7.14
C LEU A 154 10.82 10.38 -5.64
N GLU A 155 9.87 10.03 -4.77
CA GLU A 155 10.04 10.17 -3.32
C GLU A 155 11.14 9.26 -2.76
N VAL A 156 11.32 8.06 -3.32
CA VAL A 156 12.46 7.18 -2.98
C VAL A 156 13.77 7.82 -3.41
N ILE A 157 13.87 8.30 -4.65
CA ILE A 157 15.11 8.90 -5.17
C ILE A 157 15.47 10.17 -4.39
N ASN A 158 14.49 11.03 -4.08
CA ASN A 158 14.72 12.25 -3.29
C ASN A 158 15.33 11.98 -1.90
N THR A 159 15.13 10.78 -1.35
CA THR A 159 15.61 10.41 0.00
C THR A 159 16.85 9.51 -0.02
N ARG A 160 17.27 9.05 -1.21
CA ARG A 160 18.42 8.16 -1.39
C ARG A 160 19.56 8.82 -2.14
N ASP A 161 19.26 9.80 -2.98
CA ASP A 161 20.23 10.53 -3.80
C ASP A 161 21.21 9.54 -4.47
N THR A 162 22.51 9.66 -4.22
CA THR A 162 23.55 8.81 -4.81
C THR A 162 23.49 7.32 -4.42
N ILE A 163 22.71 6.93 -3.41
CA ILE A 163 22.47 5.52 -3.08
C ILE A 163 21.61 4.86 -4.16
N GLY A 164 20.69 5.62 -4.78
CA GLY A 164 19.82 5.12 -5.83
C GLY A 164 18.68 4.22 -5.34
N ALA A 165 18.01 3.55 -6.28
CA ALA A 165 16.89 2.65 -6.02
C ALA A 165 16.73 1.55 -7.07
N PRO A 166 16.09 0.40 -6.75
CA PRO A 166 15.70 -0.57 -7.75
C PRO A 166 14.50 -0.08 -8.54
N ILE A 167 14.64 0.02 -9.87
CA ILE A 167 13.56 0.50 -10.76
C ILE A 167 12.81 -0.66 -11.44
N ALA A 168 13.52 -1.71 -11.83
CA ALA A 168 12.95 -2.86 -12.55
C ALA A 168 12.26 -3.87 -11.61
N VAL A 169 11.28 -3.43 -10.82
CA VAL A 169 10.68 -4.21 -9.71
C VAL A 169 9.38 -4.94 -10.04
N ASN A 170 8.83 -4.77 -11.26
CA ASN A 170 7.69 -5.57 -11.72
C ASN A 170 8.16 -6.96 -12.16
N GLN A 171 8.47 -7.82 -11.19
CA GLN A 171 8.98 -9.17 -11.42
C GLN A 171 8.12 -10.21 -10.70
N PRO A 172 8.10 -11.48 -11.18
CA PRO A 172 7.44 -12.57 -10.48
C PRO A 172 7.87 -12.70 -9.01
N ARG A 173 6.95 -13.14 -8.16
CA ARG A 173 7.29 -13.47 -6.76
C ARG A 173 8.38 -14.55 -6.73
N GLY A 174 9.42 -14.31 -5.94
CA GLY A 174 10.56 -15.22 -5.81
C GLY A 174 11.68 -14.98 -6.82
N SER A 175 11.52 -14.04 -7.77
CA SER A 175 12.64 -13.57 -8.60
C SER A 175 13.72 -12.92 -7.72
N PRO A 176 15.00 -12.96 -8.15
CA PRO A 176 16.05 -12.20 -7.49
C PRO A 176 15.68 -10.71 -7.38
N PRO A 177 16.05 -10.01 -6.28
CA PRO A 177 15.80 -8.58 -6.17
C PRO A 177 16.40 -7.82 -7.34
N ALA A 178 15.67 -6.83 -7.85
CA ALA A 178 16.19 -5.93 -8.87
C ALA A 178 17.43 -5.17 -8.33
N PRO A 179 18.45 -4.92 -9.17
CA PRO A 179 19.63 -4.20 -8.74
C PRO A 179 19.29 -2.75 -8.40
N ILE A 180 20.01 -2.18 -7.43
CA ILE A 180 19.95 -0.75 -7.12
C ILE A 180 20.64 0.00 -8.27
N GLN A 181 19.97 1.02 -8.80
CA GLN A 181 20.49 1.90 -9.84
C GLN A 181 20.69 3.29 -9.25
N PRO A 182 21.85 3.94 -9.49
CA PRO A 182 22.12 5.30 -9.04
C PRO A 182 21.23 6.33 -9.75
#